data_AF-A0A3M8FT77-F1
#
_entry.id   AF-A0A3M8FT77-F1
#
_cell.length_a   1.000
_cell.length_b   1.000
_cell.length_c   1.000
_cell.angle_alpha   90.00
_cell.angle_beta   90.00
_cell.angle_gamma   90.00
#
_symmetry.space_group_name_H-M   'P 1'
#
loop_
_entity.id
_entity.type
_entity.pdbx_description
1 polymer ?
#
loop_
_entity_poly.entity_id
_entity_poly.type
_entity_poly.pdbx_seq_one_letter_code
_entity_poly.pdbx_strand_id
1 'polypeptide(L)'
;MQTLFGFDDLAENRFPEKPDPKPSEESSNLVRPQVIARIIDRNPTASAAFLEQFSDIQLRFYLDHLCTVDTPRGAAQPWNRPGDAPAVIYARSVA
;
A
#
# COMPACT_ATOMS: atom_id res chain seq x y z
N MET A 1 -7.49 23.33 41.10
CA MET A 1 -7.67 21.96 40.58
C MET A 1 -8.17 22.06 39.15
N GLN A 2 -7.38 21.62 38.17
CA GLN A 2 -7.80 21.53 36.77
C GLN A 2 -7.28 20.20 36.21
N THR A 3 -8.21 19.29 35.95
CA THR A 3 -8.11 18.27 34.90
C THR A 3 -9.07 18.75 33.80
N LEU A 4 -8.87 18.53 32.52
CA LEU A 4 -8.72 17.22 31.90
C LEU A 4 -8.49 17.51 30.41
N PHE A 5 -7.45 16.91 29.84
CA PHE A 5 -7.14 16.82 28.41
C PHE A 5 -8.20 17.38 27.44
N GLY A 6 -7.92 18.55 26.85
CA GLY A 6 -8.62 19.04 25.67
C GLY A 6 -8.20 18.20 24.47
N PHE A 7 -9.07 17.26 24.10
CA PHE A 7 -8.95 16.37 22.94
C PHE A 7 -9.77 16.89 21.75
N ASP A 8 -10.08 18.18 21.70
CA ASP A 8 -11.02 18.78 20.73
C ASP A 8 -10.37 19.30 19.43
N ASP A 9 -9.07 19.06 19.21
CA ASP A 9 -8.34 19.62 18.06
C ASP A 9 -7.65 18.53 17.20
N LEU A 10 -8.41 17.48 16.85
CA LEU A 10 -7.92 16.41 15.96
C LEU A 10 -8.82 16.19 14.72
N ALA A 11 -9.83 17.04 14.50
CA ALA A 11 -10.82 16.83 13.44
C ALA A 11 -10.52 17.58 12.13
N GLU A 12 -9.34 18.18 11.95
CA GLU A 12 -9.02 18.93 10.72
C GLU A 12 -7.87 18.36 9.87
N ASN A 13 -7.28 17.24 10.26
CA ASN A 13 -6.53 16.43 9.31
C ASN A 13 -7.48 15.47 8.57
N ARG A 14 -8.39 16.07 7.77
CA ARG A 14 -8.94 15.36 6.62
C ARG A 14 -7.73 15.04 5.76
N PHE A 15 -7.19 13.82 5.90
CA PHE A 15 -6.25 13.25 4.94
C PHE A 15 -6.74 13.68 3.56
N PRO A 16 -5.91 14.33 2.72
CA PRO A 16 -6.36 14.64 1.38
C PRO A 16 -6.93 13.33 0.84
N GLU A 17 -8.19 13.33 0.40
CA GLU A 17 -8.75 12.22 -0.37
C GLU A 17 -7.80 12.09 -1.54
N LYS A 18 -6.82 11.19 -1.37
CA LYS A 18 -5.80 10.97 -2.36
C LYS A 18 -6.64 10.48 -3.53
N PRO A 19 -6.65 11.22 -4.67
CA PRO A 19 -7.51 10.86 -5.78
C PRO A 19 -7.28 9.38 -6.02
N ASP A 20 -8.36 8.60 -6.08
CA ASP A 20 -8.27 7.15 -6.28
C ASP A 20 -7.18 6.94 -7.32
N PRO A 21 -6.07 6.25 -6.96
CA PRO A 21 -4.99 6.07 -7.91
C PRO A 21 -5.66 5.54 -9.16
N LYS A 22 -5.41 6.11 -10.33
CA LYS A 22 -5.95 5.51 -11.56
C LYS A 22 -5.05 4.32 -11.90
N PRO A 23 -5.60 3.20 -12.41
CA PRO A 23 -4.76 2.13 -12.89
C PRO A 23 -3.79 2.70 -13.94
N SER A 24 -2.54 2.26 -13.89
CA SER A 24 -1.52 2.63 -14.85
C SER A 24 -1.98 2.29 -16.28
N GLU A 25 -1.46 3.02 -17.26
CA GLU A 25 -1.82 2.80 -18.67
C GLU A 25 -1.44 1.40 -19.17
N GLU A 26 -0.48 0.74 -18.52
CA GLU A 26 -0.08 -0.63 -18.83
C GLU A 26 -1.16 -1.64 -18.41
N SER A 27 -1.77 -1.43 -17.24
CA SER A 27 -2.83 -2.28 -16.71
C SER A 27 -4.18 -2.05 -17.39
N SER A 28 -4.42 -0.84 -17.93
CA SER A 28 -5.69 -0.44 -18.54
C SER A 28 -5.94 -1.03 -19.93
N ASN A 29 -4.89 -1.50 -20.62
CA ASN A 29 -4.99 -2.12 -21.95
C ASN A 29 -5.17 -3.65 -21.93
N LEU A 30 -4.96 -4.29 -20.77
CA LEU A 30 -5.05 -5.76 -20.64
C LEU A 30 -6.48 -6.24 -20.41
N VAL A 31 -6.85 -7.37 -21.02
CA VAL A 31 -8.13 -8.06 -20.74
C VAL A 31 -8.05 -8.85 -19.43
N ARG A 32 -9.18 -9.03 -18.73
CA ARG A 32 -9.26 -9.72 -17.42
C ARG A 32 -8.42 -11.00 -17.29
N PRO A 33 -8.50 -11.99 -18.20
CA PRO A 33 -7.71 -13.22 -18.06
C PRO A 33 -6.19 -12.97 -18.17
N GLN A 34 -5.77 -11.96 -18.94
CA GLN A 34 -4.36 -11.56 -19.02
C GLN A 34 -3.89 -10.88 -17.72
N VAL A 35 -4.75 -10.06 -17.10
CA VAL A 35 -4.47 -9.45 -15.79
C VAL A 35 -4.28 -10.54 -14.74
N ILE A 36 -5.18 -11.52 -14.68
CA ILE A 36 -5.09 -12.65 -13.73
C ILE A 36 -3.81 -13.45 -13.96
N ALA A 37 -3.48 -13.79 -15.22
CA ALA A 37 -2.26 -14.52 -15.54
C ALA A 37 -0.99 -13.77 -15.08
N ARG A 38 -0.93 -12.44 -15.31
CA ARG A 38 0.18 -11.60 -14.86
C ARG A 38 0.29 -11.49 -13.33
N ILE A 39 -0.85 -11.47 -12.64
CA ILE A 39 -0.89 -11.48 -11.17
C ILE A 39 -0.32 -12.81 -10.66
N ILE A 40 -0.73 -13.94 -11.22
CA ILE A 40 -0.28 -15.28 -10.80
C ILE A 40 1.23 -15.45 -11.06
N ASP A 41 1.72 -14.96 -12.21
CA ASP A 41 3.15 -15.01 -12.55
C ASP A 41 4.02 -14.29 -11.51
N ARG A 42 3.54 -13.15 -10.99
CA ARG A 42 4.25 -12.37 -9.96
C ARG A 42 3.98 -12.83 -8.53
N ASN A 43 2.76 -13.25 -8.24
CA ASN A 43 2.35 -13.76 -6.95
C ASN A 43 1.76 -15.18 -7.11
N PRO A 44 2.61 -16.22 -7.14
CA PRO A 44 2.16 -17.60 -7.32
C PRO A 44 1.33 -18.13 -6.14
N THR A 45 1.27 -17.41 -5.02
CA THR A 45 0.41 -17.77 -3.88
C THR A 45 -1.06 -17.37 -4.09
N ALA A 46 -1.34 -16.45 -5.01
CA ALA A 46 -2.70 -16.07 -5.37
C ALA A 46 -3.27 -17.09 -6.36
N SER A 47 -4.36 -17.76 -6.00
CA SER A 47 -5.05 -18.69 -6.90
C SER A 47 -6.00 -17.97 -7.85
N ALA A 48 -6.24 -18.53 -9.05
CA ALA A 48 -7.20 -17.98 -10.00
C ALA A 48 -8.62 -17.87 -9.40
N ALA A 49 -9.05 -18.90 -8.66
CA ALA A 49 -10.36 -18.94 -8.00
C ALA A 49 -10.52 -17.83 -6.94
N PHE A 50 -9.43 -17.41 -6.29
CA PHE A 50 -9.44 -16.26 -5.39
C PHE A 50 -9.54 -14.94 -6.16
N LEU A 51 -8.78 -14.80 -7.26
CA LEU A 51 -8.76 -13.59 -8.08
C LEU A 51 -10.07 -13.33 -8.83
N GLU A 52 -10.83 -14.37 -9.15
CA GLU A 52 -12.14 -14.24 -9.80
C GLU A 52 -13.18 -13.48 -8.97
N GLN A 53 -13.01 -13.41 -7.64
CA GLN A 53 -13.91 -12.72 -6.73
C GLN A 53 -13.80 -11.19 -6.81
N PHE A 54 -12.74 -10.67 -7.41
CA PHE A 54 -12.46 -9.24 -7.48
C PHE A 54 -12.94 -8.62 -8.80
N SER A 55 -13.33 -7.35 -8.74
CA SER A 55 -13.66 -6.59 -9.94
C SER A 55 -12.43 -6.33 -10.82
N ASP A 56 -12.63 -6.06 -12.10
CA ASP A 56 -11.53 -5.76 -13.03
C ASP A 56 -10.67 -4.58 -12.58
N ILE A 57 -11.31 -3.56 -12.01
CA ILE A 57 -10.64 -2.37 -11.49
C ILE A 57 -9.71 -2.76 -10.32
N GLN A 58 -10.19 -3.58 -9.38
CA GLN A 58 -9.40 -4.05 -8.25
C GLN A 58 -8.22 -4.91 -8.68
N LEU A 59 -8.41 -5.81 -9.66
CA LEU A 59 -7.33 -6.63 -10.20
C LEU A 59 -6.24 -5.78 -10.85
N ARG A 60 -6.62 -4.73 -11.58
CA ARG A 60 -5.66 -3.80 -12.20
C ARG A 60 -4.86 -3.02 -11.15
N PHE A 61 -5.50 -2.57 -10.08
CA PHE A 61 -4.79 -1.95 -8.97
C PHE A 61 -3.82 -2.90 -8.29
N TYR A 62 -4.25 -4.14 -8.10
CA TYR A 62 -3.39 -5.14 -7.51
C TYR A 62 -2.18 -5.42 -8.40
N LEU A 63 -2.37 -5.52 -9.72
CA LEU A 63 -1.28 -5.70 -10.67
C LEU A 63 -0.28 -4.53 -10.65
N ASP A 64 -0.75 -3.28 -10.60
CA ASP A 64 0.11 -2.09 -10.48
C ASP A 64 0.87 -2.05 -9.17
N HIS A 65 0.20 -2.42 -8.08
CA HIS A 65 0.85 -2.53 -6.79
C HIS A 65 2.01 -3.50 -6.87
N LEU A 66 1.77 -4.71 -7.42
CA LEU A 66 2.83 -5.70 -7.63
C LEU A 66 3.97 -5.16 -8.51
N CYS A 67 3.70 -4.47 -9.63
CA CYS A 67 4.75 -3.80 -10.44
C CYS A 67 5.63 -2.87 -9.59
N THR A 68 5.01 -2.11 -8.69
CA THR A 68 5.68 -1.10 -7.87
C THR A 68 6.51 -1.73 -6.75
N VAL A 69 6.09 -2.88 -6.22
CA VAL A 69 6.81 -3.58 -5.14
C VAL A 69 7.96 -4.44 -5.69
N ASP A 70 7.84 -4.93 -6.93
CA ASP A 70 8.82 -5.81 -7.57
C ASP A 70 10.09 -5.08 -8.03
N THR A 71 10.06 -3.74 -8.08
CA THR A 71 11.26 -2.95 -8.30
C THR A 71 12.10 -2.88 -7.02
N PRO A 72 13.40 -3.26 -7.05
CA PRO A 72 14.26 -3.03 -5.90
C PRO A 72 14.23 -1.53 -5.60
N ARG A 73 13.92 -1.19 -4.34
CA ARG A 73 14.03 0.17 -3.81
C ARG A 73 15.50 0.59 -3.88
N GLY A 74 15.94 1.03 -5.06
CA GLY A 74 17.29 1.47 -5.34
C GLY A 74 17.53 2.89 -4.85
N ALA A 75 18.71 3.44 -5.19
CA ALA A 75 19.10 4.80 -4.81
C ALA A 75 18.09 5.90 -5.25
N ALA A 76 17.21 5.60 -6.22
CA ALA A 76 16.14 6.49 -6.67
C ALA A 76 14.90 6.55 -5.75
N GLN A 77 14.76 5.62 -4.79
CA GLN A 77 13.65 5.55 -3.84
C GLN A 77 14.16 5.27 -2.41
N PRO A 78 14.96 6.19 -1.83
CA PRO A 78 15.50 6.02 -0.49
C PRO A 78 14.39 6.01 0.56
N TRP A 79 14.63 5.30 1.66
CA TRP A 79 13.71 5.28 2.80
C TRP A 79 13.71 6.66 3.48
N ASN A 80 12.79 7.55 3.08
CA ASN A 80 12.62 8.83 3.73
C ASN A 80 11.84 8.64 5.04
N ARG A 81 12.56 8.46 6.14
CA ARG A 81 11.96 8.49 7.48
C ARG A 81 11.79 9.96 7.89
N PRO A 82 10.57 10.45 8.14
CA PRO A 82 10.38 11.78 8.73
C PRO A 82 11.16 11.85 10.05
N GLY A 83 11.88 12.94 10.30
CA GLY A 83 12.67 13.11 11.52
C GLY A 83 11.86 13.00 12.82
N ASP A 84 10.54 13.12 12.71
CA ASP A 84 9.58 13.06 13.81
C ASP A 84 8.96 11.66 14.03
N ALA A 85 9.37 10.65 13.24
CA ALA A 85 8.84 9.29 13.39
C ALA A 85 9.56 8.55 14.55
N PRO A 86 8.85 8.17 15.64
CA PRO A 86 9.45 7.61 16.84
C PRO A 86 10.20 6.30 16.56
N ALA A 87 11.44 6.19 17.04
CA ALA A 87 12.25 4.98 16.92
C ALA A 87 11.72 3.88 17.86
N VAL A 88 11.60 2.65 17.36
CA VAL A 88 11.36 1.48 18.21
C VAL A 88 12.70 1.06 18.79
N ILE A 89 12.88 1.27 20.09
CA ILE A 89 14.07 0.85 20.84
C ILE A 89 13.68 -0.34 21.71
N TYR A 90 14.36 -1.48 21.56
CA TYR A 90 14.21 -2.61 22.47
C TYR A 90 15.41 -2.64 23.43
N ALA A 91 15.16 -2.38 24.71
CA ALA A 91 16.16 -2.56 25.75
C ALA A 91 16.05 -3.99 26.31
N ARG A 92 17.16 -4.73 26.26
CA ARG A 92 17.28 -6.01 26.97
C ARG A 92 17.36 -5.71 28.47
N SER A 93 16.42 -6.20 29.27
CA SER A 93 16.60 -6.26 30.72
C SER A 93 17.65 -7.32 31.04
N VAL A 94 18.64 -6.92 31.84
CA VAL A 94 19.54 -7.86 32.52
C VAL A 94 18.86 -8.27 33.82
N ALA A 95 18.71 -9.58 34.02
CA ALA A 95 18.12 -10.17 35.22
C ALA A 95 19.14 -10.24 36.36
#